data_AF-A0A2X2VME4-F1
#
_entry.id   AF-A0A2X2VME4-F1
#
_cell.length_a   1.000
_cell.length_b   1.000
_cell.length_c   1.000
_cell.angle_alpha   90.00
_cell.angle_beta   90.00
_cell.angle_gamma   90.00
#
_symmetry.space_group_name_H-M   'P 1'
#
loop_
_entity.id
_entity.type
_entity.pdbx_description
1 polymer ?
#
loop_
_entity_poly.entity_id
_entity_poly.type
_entity_poly.pdbx_seq_one_letter_code
_entity_poly.pdbx_strand_id
1 'polypeptide(L)' 'MSLNRTHIVNWLYRCGEIFTKESDYLTGLDREIGDADHGAEYASRLQ' A
#
# COMPACT_ATOMS: atom_id res chain seq x y z
N MET A 1 20.28 17.02 6.78
CA MET A 1 19.72 16.38 5.57
C MET A 1 18.33 16.94 5.34
N SER A 2 17.99 17.37 4.13
CA SER A 2 16.64 17.79 3.74
C SER A 2 15.96 16.73 2.90
N LEU A 3 14.64 16.63 3.02
CA LEU A 3 13.82 15.83 2.12
C LEU A 3 13.88 16.44 0.72
N ASN A 4 14.05 15.61 -0.31
CA ASN A 4 14.07 16.05 -1.70
C ASN A 4 13.11 15.21 -2.53
N ARG A 5 12.87 15.62 -3.78
CA ARG A 5 11.95 14.97 -4.70
C ARG A 5 12.24 13.47 -4.87
N THR A 6 13.50 13.08 -4.98
CA THR A 6 13.90 11.68 -5.15
C THR A 6 13.53 10.83 -3.95
N HIS A 7 13.66 11.37 -2.73
CA HIS A 7 13.21 10.67 -1.52
C HIS A 7 11.71 10.41 -1.53
N ILE A 8 10.91 11.40 -1.95
CA ILE A 8 9.44 11.28 -2.02
C ILE A 8 9.04 10.26 -3.09
N VAL A 9 9.67 10.31 -4.27
CA VAL A 9 9.41 9.35 -5.36
C VAL A 9 9.75 7.92 -4.91
N ASN A 10 10.90 7.73 -4.26
CA ASN A 10 11.30 6.42 -3.74
C ASN A 10 10.34 5.92 -2.64
N TRP A 11 9.82 6.81 -1.80
CA TRP A 11 8.82 6.46 -0.79
C TRP A 11 7.53 5.94 -1.45
N LEU A 12 7.03 6.62 -2.48
CA LEU A 12 5.83 6.21 -3.20
C LEU A 12 6.00 4.84 -3.87
N TYR A 13 7.16 4.57 -4.48
CA TYR A 13 7.46 3.24 -5.03
C TYR A 13 7.44 2.15 -3.96
N ARG A 14 8.07 2.41 -2.81
CA ARG A 14 8.08 1.45 -1.68
C ARG A 14 6.68 1.22 -1.11
N CYS A 15 5.82 2.23 -1.12
CA CYS A 15 4.41 2.03 -0.77
C CYS A 15 3.74 1.04 -1.74
N GLY A 16 3.88 1.23 -3.06
CA GLY A 16 3.31 0.30 -4.05
C GLY A 16 3.79 -1.14 -3.86
N GLU A 17 5.10 -1.33 -3.62
CA GLU A 17 5.67 -2.64 -3.33
C GLU A 17 5.05 -3.29 -2.08
N ILE A 18 4.94 -2.53 -0.98
CA ILE A 18 4.40 -3.04 0.29
C ILE A 18 2.91 -3.36 0.17
N PHE A 19 2.10 -2.48 -0.42
CA PHE A 19 0.66 -2.72 -0.56
C PHE A 19 0.36 -3.87 -1.51
N THR A 20 1.19 -4.08 -2.54
CA THR A 20 1.08 -5.27 -3.40
C THR A 20 1.45 -6.54 -2.64
N LYS A 21 2.56 -6.53 -1.88
CA LYS A 21 3.05 -7.69 -1.13
C LYS A 21 2.11 -8.11 0.00
N GLU A 22 1.52 -7.14 0.69
CA GLU A 22 0.71 -7.36 1.89
C GLU A 22 -0.80 -7.32 1.61
N SER A 23 -1.22 -7.29 0.34
CA SER A 23 -2.63 -7.18 -0.06
C SER A 23 -3.53 -8.19 0.65
N ASP A 24 -3.18 -9.48 0.61
CA ASP A 24 -4.00 -10.55 1.22
C ASP A 24 -4.09 -10.41 2.74
N TYR A 25 -3.00 -9.97 3.38
CA TYR A 25 -2.97 -9.73 4.82
C TYR A 25 -3.87 -8.55 5.21
N LEU A 26 -3.79 -7.44 4.47
CA LEU A 26 -4.62 -6.26 4.70
C LEU A 26 -6.11 -6.54 4.44
N THR A 27 -6.43 -7.28 3.37
CA THR A 27 -7.78 -7.78 3.10
C THR A 27 -8.27 -8.74 4.19
N GLY A 28 -7.38 -9.53 4.78
CA GLY A 28 -7.69 -10.39 5.93
C GLY A 28 -8.10 -9.59 7.16
N LEU A 29 -7.33 -8.57 7.54
CA LEU A 29 -7.67 -7.66 8.64
C LEU A 29 -9.00 -6.93 8.38
N ASP A 30 -9.19 -6.45 7.16
CA ASP A 30 -10.39 -5.71 6.79
C ASP A 30 -11.63 -6.61 6.74
N ARG A 31 -11.48 -7.90 6.39
CA ARG A 31 -12.58 -8.87 6.50
C ARG A 31 -13.09 -9.06 7.92
N GLU A 32 -12.26 -8.87 8.94
CA GLU A 32 -12.67 -9.07 10.33
C GLU A 32 -13.59 -7.94 10.84
N ILE A 33 -13.51 -6.75 10.27
CA ILE A 33 -14.19 -5.55 10.78
C ILE A 33 -14.82 -4.62 9.71
N GLY A 34 -14.73 -4.99 8.43
CA GLY A 34 -15.07 -4.19 7.25
C GLY A 34 -15.57 -5.06 6.07
N ASP A 35 -15.36 -4.60 4.84
CA ASP A 35 -15.89 -5.21 3.60
C ASP A 35 -14.86 -6.00 2.78
N ALA A 36 -13.63 -6.10 3.27
CA ALA A 36 -12.54 -6.92 2.75
C ALA A 36 -11.99 -6.45 1.40
N ASP A 37 -12.04 -5.15 1.12
CA ASP A 37 -11.54 -4.57 -0.12
C ASP A 37 -10.23 -3.79 0.04
N HIS A 38 -9.85 -3.40 1.26
CA HIS A 38 -8.73 -2.50 1.53
C HIS A 38 -7.42 -2.94 0.86
N GLY A 39 -7.01 -4.20 1.03
CA GLY A 39 -5.77 -4.72 0.44
C GLY A 39 -5.76 -4.64 -1.09
N ALA A 40 -6.87 -5.03 -1.72
CA ALA A 40 -7.03 -4.98 -3.17
C ALA A 40 -7.11 -3.53 -3.69
N GLU A 41 -7.78 -2.63 -2.96
CA GLU A 41 -7.89 -1.22 -3.34
C GLU A 41 -6.51 -0.54 -3.36
N TYR A 42 -5.73 -0.64 -2.28
CA TYR A 42 -4.41 0.00 -2.21
C TYR A 42 -3.42 -0.59 -3.20
N ALA A 43 -3.43 -1.90 -3.42
CA ALA A 43 -2.59 -2.55 -4.42
C ALA A 43 -2.91 -2.02 -5.84
N SER A 44 -4.18 -1.76 -6.15
CA SER A 44 -4.59 -1.30 -7.49
C SER A 44 -4.26 0.17 -7.78
N ARG A 45 -4.21 1.03 -6.75
CA ARG A 45 -4.07 2.50 -6.92
C ARG A 45 -2.62 2.99 -6.92
N LEU A 46 -1.68 2.12 -6.56
CA LEU A 46 -0.25 2.44 -6.43
C LEU A 46 0.63 1.73 -7.47
N GLN A 47 0.00 1.10 -8.47
CA GLN A 47 0.61 0.58 -9.70
C GLN A 47 0.54 1.63 -10.81
#